data_AF-A0A8I2G3S8-F1
#
_entry.id   AF-A0A8I2G3S8-F1
#
_cell.length_a   1.000
_cell.length_b   1.000
_cell.length_c   1.000
_cell.angle_alpha   90.00
_cell.angle_beta   90.00
_cell.angle_gamma   90.00
#
_symmetry.space_group_name_H-M   'P 1'
#
loop_
_entity.id
_entity.type
_entity.pdbx_description
1 polymer ?
#
loop_
_entity_poly.entity_id
_entity_poly.type
_entity_poly.pdbx_seq_one_letter_code
_entity_poly.pdbx_strand_id
1 'polypeptide(L)' 'SLLSPNNSPVTASFGIDQLKEETAFNASLGFTANFGEFSATVDGYFINVKDRIVLTGNFDAPQIPNVEA' A
#
# COMPACT_ATOMS: atom_id res chain seq x y z
N SER A 1 -21.72 -8.08 1.95
CA SER A 1 -20.32 -7.58 1.98
C SER A 1 -20.13 -6.84 3.28
N LEU A 2 -19.17 -7.27 4.09
CA LEU A 2 -18.81 -6.65 5.37
C LEU A 2 -17.42 -6.05 5.22
N LEU A 3 -17.27 -4.77 5.57
CA LEU A 3 -15.96 -4.11 5.62
C LEU A 3 -15.43 -4.18 7.05
N SER A 4 -14.28 -4.81 7.23
CA SER A 4 -13.62 -4.91 8.53
C SER A 4 -12.12 -4.63 8.38
N PRO A 5 -11.50 -3.91 9.33
CA PRO A 5 -10.05 -3.71 9.33
C PRO A 5 -9.31 -5.05 9.35
N ASN A 6 -8.13 -5.13 8.73
CA ASN A 6 -7.35 -6.37 8.68
C ASN A 6 -6.95 -6.87 10.10
N ASN A 7 -6.77 -5.97 11.06
CA ASN A 7 -6.47 -6.28 12.46
C ASN A 7 -7.70 -6.53 13.36
N SER A 8 -8.90 -6.73 12.80
CA SER A 8 -10.10 -6.98 13.60
C SER A 8 -10.26 -8.46 13.99
N PRO A 9 -10.98 -8.77 15.09
CA PRO A 9 -11.34 -10.15 15.43
C PRO A 9 -12.17 -10.84 14.34
N VAL A 10 -12.96 -10.07 13.59
CA VAL A 10 -13.77 -10.58 12.47
C VAL A 10 -12.86 -11.03 11.33
N THR A 11 -11.88 -10.22 10.93
CA THR A 11 -10.94 -10.59 9.86
C THR A 11 -10.09 -11.79 10.27
N ALA A 12 -9.67 -11.85 11.54
CA ALA A 12 -8.94 -12.99 12.09
C ALA A 12 -9.76 -14.28 12.12
N SER A 13 -11.07 -14.23 12.44
CA SER A 13 -11.93 -15.43 12.43
C SER A 13 -12.16 -15.99 11.03
N PHE A 14 -11.90 -15.20 9.99
CA PHE A 14 -11.97 -15.62 8.60
C PHE A 14 -10.63 -16.20 8.11
N GLY A 15 -9.62 -16.30 8.98
CA GLY A 15 -8.29 -16.83 8.65
C GLY A 15 -7.47 -15.91 7.73
N ILE A 16 -7.83 -14.63 7.68
CA ILE A 16 -7.11 -13.64 6.88
C ILE A 16 -5.87 -13.21 7.66
N ASP A 17 -4.69 -13.44 7.07
CA ASP A 17 -3.41 -13.06 7.66
C ASP A 17 -3.29 -11.55 7.87
N GLN A 18 -2.49 -11.16 8.88
CA GLN A 18 -2.16 -9.76 9.08
C GLN A 18 -1.39 -9.21 7.87
N LEU A 19 -1.83 -8.06 7.37
CA LEU A 19 -1.14 -7.31 6.35
C LEU A 19 0.18 -6.80 6.91
N LYS A 20 1.23 -6.96 6.12
CA LYS A 20 2.49 -6.30 6.38
C LYS A 20 2.41 -4.86 5.88
N GLU A 21 3.00 -3.93 6.64
CA GLU A 21 3.07 -2.53 6.27
C GLU A 21 3.90 -2.32 5.00
N GLU A 22 3.37 -1.51 4.08
CA GLU A 22 4.14 -1.03 2.93
C GLU A 22 5.29 -0.13 3.38
N THR A 23 6.48 -0.40 2.87
CA THR A 23 7.66 0.43 3.12
C THR A 23 8.28 0.90 1.82
N ALA A 24 8.99 2.03 1.84
CA ALA A 24 9.62 2.57 0.65
C ALA A 24 11.00 3.17 0.95
N PHE A 25 11.94 2.92 0.04
CA PHE A 25 13.17 3.69 -0.06
C PHE A 25 13.01 4.75 -1.15
N ASN A 26 13.24 6.01 -0.78
CA ASN A 26 13.08 7.15 -1.66
C ASN A 26 14.41 7.90 -1.75
N ALA A 27 14.91 8.06 -2.97
CA ALA A 27 16.05 8.91 -3.28
C ALA A 27 15.66 9.88 -4.39
N SER A 28 16.15 11.11 -4.30
CA SER A 28 15.93 12.12 -5.33
C SER A 28 17.17 12.99 -5.46
N LEU A 29 17.42 13.46 -6.67
CA LEU A 29 18.48 14.38 -7.00
C LEU A 29 17.94 15.40 -7.99
N GLY A 30 18.11 16.68 -7.69
CA GLY A 30 17.67 17.77 -8.54
C GLY A 30 18.79 18.76 -8.79
N PHE A 31 18.81 19.34 -9.98
CA PHE A 31 19.71 20.41 -10.35
C PHE A 31 18.96 21.50 -11.10
N THR A 32 19.16 22.75 -10.68
CA THR A 32 18.59 23.94 -11.31
C THR A 32 19.71 24.91 -11.66
N ALA A 33 19.68 25.45 -12.87
CA ALA A 33 20.60 26.49 -13.32
C ALA A 33 19.86 27.64 -14.02
N ASN A 34 20.42 28.83 -13.88
CA ASN A 34 19.91 30.05 -14.50
C ASN A 34 20.99 30.67 -15.39
N PHE A 35 20.60 31.10 -16.59
CA PHE A 35 21.44 31.72 -17.60
C PHE A 35 20.74 32.98 -18.13
N GLY A 36 20.90 34.11 -17.43
CA GLY A 36 20.17 35.34 -17.74
C GLY A 36 18.68 35.17 -17.47
N GLU A 37 17.84 35.36 -18.50
CA GLU A 37 16.38 35.17 -18.43
C GLU A 37 15.95 33.71 -18.63
N PHE A 38 16.90 32.79 -18.90
CA PHE A 38 16.62 31.38 -19.10
C PHE A 38 16.89 30.56 -17.84
N SER A 39 15.98 29.65 -17.51
CA SER A 39 16.13 28.69 -16.41
C SER A 39 15.96 27.27 -16.93
N ALA A 40 16.80 26.36 -16.44
CA ALA A 40 16.70 24.93 -16.71
C ALA A 40 16.77 24.14 -15.41
N THR A 41 15.92 23.13 -15.32
CA THR A 41 15.85 22.21 -14.18
C THR A 41 15.87 20.78 -14.68
N VAL A 42 16.62 19.92 -13.99
CA VAL A 42 16.61 18.47 -14.17
C VAL A 42 16.43 17.82 -12.81
N ASP A 43 15.44 16.94 -12.71
CA ASP A 43 15.15 16.17 -11.52
C ASP A 43 15.14 14.68 -11.84
N GLY A 44 15.73 13.89 -10.94
CA GLY A 44 15.75 12.44 -10.97
C GLY A 44 15.19 11.88 -9.67
N TYR A 45 14.38 10.84 -9.77
CA TYR A 45 13.75 10.19 -8.63
C TYR A 45 13.94 8.67 -8.72
N PHE A 46 14.23 8.05 -7.59
CA PHE A 46 14.27 6.62 -7.41
C PHE A 46 13.39 6.24 -6.22
N ILE A 47 12.32 5.51 -6.50
CA ILE A 47 11.37 5.05 -5.48
C ILE A 47 11.30 3.54 -5.57
N ASN A 48 11.75 2.87 -4.52
CA ASN A 48 11.66 1.42 -4.38
C ASN A 48 10.67 1.09 -3.27
N VAL A 49 9.50 0.57 -3.65
CA VAL A 49 8.44 0.16 -2.72
C VAL A 49 8.55 -1.33 -2.44
N LYS A 50 8.41 -1.71 -1.18
CA LYS A 50 8.36 -3.08 -0.69
C LYS A 50 7.01 -3.36 -0.06
N ASP A 51 6.62 -4.64 -0.09
CA ASP A 51 5.38 -5.15 0.52
C ASP A 51 4.11 -4.51 -0.05
N ARG A 52 4.10 -4.18 -1.36
CA ARG A 52 2.98 -3.49 -2.00
C ARG A 52 1.67 -4.26 -1.89
N ILE A 53 0.66 -3.64 -1.30
CA ILE A 53 -0.69 -4.20 -1.18
C ILE A 53 -1.44 -3.85 -2.48
N VAL A 54 -1.58 -4.81 -3.40
CA VAL A 54 -2.13 -4.55 -4.75
C VAL A 54 -3.62 -4.85 -4.85
N LEU A 55 -4.07 -6.00 -4.32
CA LEU A 55 -5.47 -6.43 -4.38
C LEU A 55 -5.98 -6.74 -2.98
N THR A 56 -6.97 -5.98 -2.56
CA THR A 56 -7.91 -6.37 -1.50
C THR A 56 -9.24 -6.68 -2.18
N GLY A 57 -9.78 -7.87 -1.90
CA GLY A 57 -11.03 -8.34 -2.46
C GLY A 57 -11.96 -8.82 -1.36
N ASN A 58 -13.20 -9.16 -1.74
CA ASN A 58 -14.06 -9.90 -0.83
C ASN A 58 -13.50 -11.32 -0.71
N PHE A 59 -13.26 -11.77 0.52
CA PHE A 59 -12.86 -13.14 0.80
C PHE A 59 -14.10 -13.97 1.08
N ASP A 60 -14.10 -15.22 0.62
CA ASP A 60 -15.18 -16.16 0.95
C ASP A 60 -15.18 -16.42 2.46
N ALA A 61 -16.37 -16.36 3.05
CA ALA A 61 -16.53 -16.67 4.46
C ALA A 61 -16.25 -18.17 4.68
N PRO A 62 -15.29 -18.55 5.55
CA PRO A 62 -15.23 -19.93 5.99
C PRO A 62 -16.54 -20.27 6.71
N GLN A 63 -17.01 -21.52 6.58
CA GLN A 63 -18.20 -21.97 7.28
C GLN A 63 -17.92 -21.97 8.79
N ILE A 64 -18.38 -20.94 9.49
CA ILE A 64 -18.29 -20.84 10.94
C ILE A 64 -19.58 -21.44 11.53
N PRO A 65 -19.50 -22.48 12.39
CA PRO A 65 -20.67 -23.07 13.01
C PRO A 65 -21.52 -22.01 13.73
N ASN A 66 -22.83 -21.99 13.46
CA ASN A 66 -23.82 -21.04 14.02
C ASN A 66 -23.68 -19.58 13.55
N VAL A 67 -23.05 -19.33 12.40
CA VAL A 67 -23.03 -18.01 11.76
C VAL A 67 -23.55 -18.16 10.32
N GLU A 68 -24.69 -17.54 10.00
CA GLU A 68 -25.17 -17.46 8.63
C GLU A 68 -24.45 -16.32 7.89
N ALA A 69 -24.03 -16.57 6.65
CA ALA A 69 -23.27 -15.64 5.81
C ALA A 69 -24.15 -14.61 5.09
#